data_AF-A0A953SJ32-F1
#
_entry.id   AF-A0A953SJ32-F1
#
_cell.length_a   1.000
_cell.length_b   1.000
_cell.length_c   1.000
_cell.angle_alpha   90.00
_cell.angle_beta   90.00
_cell.angle_gamma   90.00
#
_symmetry.space_group_name_H-M   'P 1'
#
loop_
_entity.id
_entity.type
_entity.pdbx_description
1 polymer ?
#
loop_
_entity_poly.entity_id
_entity_poly.type
_entity_poly.pdbx_seq_one_letter_code
_entity_poly.pdbx_strand_id
1 'polypeptide(L)'
;MSAQYKTDGFISYDIARWVAELNFEDLSPRAIEAAKLFWYDSVGCALGGSQTEDAKILLDHHRAMHGDAGGGCTCFVSGYKTNPVDAAFLNNHMVRA
;
A
#
# COMPACT_ATOMS: atom_id res chain seq x y z
N MET A 1 14.35 -11.45 -29.05
CA MET A 1 14.37 -10.18 -29.83
C MET A 1 13.73 -9.14 -28.92
N SER A 2 14.51 -8.29 -28.24
CA SER A 2 13.91 -7.21 -27.44
C SER A 2 13.42 -6.13 -28.40
N ALA A 3 12.17 -5.70 -28.24
CA ALA A 3 11.68 -4.54 -28.95
C ALA A 3 12.48 -3.30 -28.49
N GLN A 4 13.01 -2.54 -29.44
CA GLN A 4 13.74 -1.31 -29.17
C GLN A 4 12.73 -0.16 -29.26
N TYR A 5 12.27 0.32 -28.11
CA TYR A 5 11.39 1.49 -28.02
C TYR A 5 12.24 2.76 -27.93
N LYS A 6 11.83 3.84 -28.62
CA LYS A 6 12.44 5.16 -28.42
C LYS A 6 12.00 5.71 -27.07
N THR A 7 12.93 5.88 -26.15
CA THR A 7 12.65 6.29 -24.76
C THR A 7 13.30 7.61 -24.37
N ASP A 8 14.07 8.21 -25.28
CA ASP A 8 14.72 9.50 -25.05
C ASP A 8 13.71 10.60 -24.73
N GLY A 9 13.88 11.26 -23.59
CA GLY A 9 13.01 12.34 -23.12
C GLY A 9 11.71 11.88 -22.47
N PHE A 10 11.49 10.57 -22.29
CA PHE A 10 10.31 10.05 -21.59
C PHE A 10 10.58 9.97 -20.09
N ILE A 11 10.03 10.93 -19.34
CA ILE A 11 10.13 10.97 -17.87
C ILE A 11 9.63 9.66 -17.24
N SER A 12 8.56 9.06 -17.79
CA SER A 12 8.03 7.78 -17.32
C SER A 12 9.04 6.63 -17.48
N TYR A 13 9.85 6.66 -18.53
CA TYR A 13 10.92 5.67 -18.73
C TYR A 13 12.03 5.86 -17.71
N ASP A 14 12.45 7.09 -17.45
CA ASP A 14 13.49 7.38 -16.46
C ASP A 14 13.07 6.95 -15.05
N ILE A 15 11.83 7.21 -14.66
CA ILE A 15 11.27 6.74 -13.37
C ILE A 15 11.19 5.22 -13.33
N ALA A 16 10.65 4.58 -14.37
CA ALA A 16 10.51 3.13 -14.42
C ALA A 16 11.89 2.43 -14.34
N ARG A 17 12.88 2.95 -15.06
CA ARG A 17 14.25 2.48 -15.00
C ARG A 17 14.85 2.65 -13.61
N TRP A 18 14.71 3.83 -13.01
CA TRP A 18 15.21 4.09 -11.66
C TRP A 18 14.60 3.13 -10.64
N VAL A 19 13.27 2.92 -10.66
CA VAL A 19 12.60 1.97 -9.75
C VAL A 19 13.07 0.53 -9.99
N ALA A 20 13.26 0.12 -11.25
CA ALA A 20 13.65 -1.24 -11.59
C ALA A 20 15.12 -1.57 -11.25
N GLU A 21 16.00 -0.57 -11.23
CA GLU A 21 17.43 -0.73 -10.95
C GLU A 21 17.80 -0.48 -9.48
N LEU A 22 16.92 0.13 -8.67
CA LEU A 22 17.17 0.48 -7.27
C LEU A 22 17.30 -0.76 -6.38
N ASN A 23 18.37 -0.82 -5.58
CA ASN A 23 18.61 -1.86 -4.57
C ASN A 23 18.60 -1.25 -3.16
N PHE A 24 18.55 -2.12 -2.15
CA PHE A 24 18.56 -1.69 -0.75
C PHE A 24 19.85 -0.94 -0.39
N GLU A 25 20.97 -1.35 -0.96
CA GLU A 25 22.30 -0.78 -0.76
C GLU A 25 22.42 0.66 -1.29
N ASP A 26 21.56 1.04 -2.23
CA ASP A 26 21.50 2.41 -2.77
C ASP A 26 20.82 3.39 -1.79
N LEU A 27 20.16 2.88 -0.74
CA LEU A 27 19.42 3.70 0.21
C LEU A 27 20.35 4.28 1.29
N SER A 28 20.31 5.61 1.45
CA SER A 28 21.01 6.26 2.56
C SER A 28 20.47 5.78 3.93
N PRO A 29 21.31 5.74 4.99
CA PRO A 29 20.84 5.40 6.34
C PRO A 29 19.67 6.26 6.82
N ARG A 30 19.68 7.55 6.47
CA ARG A 30 18.61 8.49 6.80
C ARG A 30 17.30 8.16 6.08
N ALA A 31 17.34 7.73 4.82
CA ALA A 31 16.14 7.34 4.09
C ALA A 31 15.48 6.10 4.72
N ILE A 32 16.29 5.13 5.14
CA ILE A 32 15.81 3.93 5.84
C ILE A 32 15.18 4.31 7.20
N GLU A 33 15.82 5.18 7.97
CA GLU A 33 15.27 5.67 9.24
C GLU A 33 13.94 6.41 9.05
N ALA A 34 13.87 7.32 8.08
CA ALA A 34 12.65 8.05 7.76
C ALA A 34 11.52 7.10 7.33
N ALA A 35 11.81 6.10 6.48
CA ALA A 35 10.83 5.11 6.06
C ALA A 35 10.24 4.32 7.23
N LYS A 36 11.06 3.94 8.23
CA LYS A 36 10.59 3.28 9.45
C LYS A 36 9.65 4.20 10.26
N LEU A 37 10.01 5.48 10.41
CA LEU A 37 9.17 6.45 11.12
C LEU A 37 7.82 6.66 10.42
N PHE A 38 7.82 6.82 9.09
CA PHE A 38 6.59 6.94 8.31
C PHE A 38 5.72 5.69 8.39
N TRP A 39 6.32 4.51 8.50
CA TRP A 39 5.56 3.29 8.73
C TRP A 39 4.85 3.29 10.08
N TYR A 40 5.55 3.66 11.17
CA TYR A 40 4.93 3.77 12.50
C TYR A 40 3.81 4.81 12.53
N ASP A 41 4.03 5.98 11.92
CA ASP A 41 3.03 7.04 11.79
C ASP A 41 1.79 6.53 11.03
N SER A 42 1.98 5.89 9.88
CA SER A 42 0.89 5.35 9.06
C SER A 42 0.07 4.30 9.81
N VAL A 43 0.71 3.37 10.54
CA VAL A 43 0.00 2.38 11.37
C VAL A 43 -0.75 3.06 12.51
N GLY A 44 -0.18 4.11 13.12
CA GLY A 44 -0.84 4.94 14.13
C GLY A 44 -2.09 5.62 13.59
N CYS A 45 -1.99 6.25 12.42
CA CYS A 45 -3.14 6.82 11.71
C CYS A 45 -4.19 5.76 11.42
N ALA A 46 -3.81 4.59 10.91
CA ALA A 46 -4.76 3.51 10.63
C ALA A 46 -5.49 3.02 11.89
N LEU A 47 -4.81 2.95 13.03
CA LEU A 47 -5.44 2.59 14.30
C LEU A 47 -6.54 3.61 14.68
N GLY A 48 -6.23 4.91 14.58
CA GLY A 48 -7.22 5.97 14.83
C GLY A 48 -8.34 6.00 13.79
N GLY A 49 -7.98 5.97 12.51
CA GLY A 49 -8.90 6.04 11.37
C GLY A 49 -9.80 4.83 11.24
N SER A 50 -9.42 3.65 11.75
CA SER A 50 -10.30 2.48 11.80
C SER A 50 -11.61 2.69 12.58
N GLN A 51 -11.67 3.74 13.40
CA GLN A 51 -12.82 4.06 14.23
C GLN A 51 -13.84 4.98 13.53
N THR A 52 -13.48 5.57 12.38
CA THR A 52 -14.38 6.43 11.60
C THR A 52 -15.52 5.62 11.02
N GLU A 53 -16.61 6.31 10.69
CA GLU A 53 -17.84 5.67 10.21
C GLU A 53 -17.66 5.08 8.80
N ASP A 54 -16.98 5.81 7.92
CA ASP A 54 -16.65 5.38 6.57
C ASP A 54 -15.76 4.13 6.55
N ALA A 55 -14.80 4.02 7.47
CA ALA A 55 -13.98 2.81 7.60
C ALA A 55 -14.81 1.57 7.96
N LYS A 56 -15.82 1.72 8.83
CA LYS A 56 -16.74 0.62 9.21
C LYS A 56 -17.65 0.23 8.05
N ILE A 57 -18.26 1.22 7.39
CA ILE A 57 -19.09 1.00 6.20
C ILE A 57 -18.30 0.24 5.13
N LEU A 58 -17.05 0.67 4.89
CA LEU A 58 -16.21 0.06 3.87
C LEU A 58 -15.85 -1.39 4.20
N LEU A 59 -15.53 -1.67 5.46
CA LEU A 59 -15.25 -3.02 5.95
C LEU A 59 -16.48 -3.93 5.82
N ASP A 60 -17.65 -3.47 6.25
CA ASP A 60 -18.89 -4.23 6.17
C ASP A 60 -19.30 -4.51 4.73
N HIS A 61 -19.11 -3.53 3.83
CA HIS A 61 -19.32 -3.72 2.40
C HIS A 61 -18.43 -4.85 1.84
N HIS A 62 -17.13 -4.85 2.16
CA HIS A 62 -16.21 -5.88 1.66
C HIS A 62 -16.49 -7.27 2.26
N ARG A 63 -16.89 -7.34 3.54
CA ARG A 63 -17.36 -8.58 4.17
C ARG A 63 -18.62 -9.11 3.50
N ALA A 64 -19.55 -8.24 3.12
CA ALA A 64 -20.77 -8.65 2.41
C ALA A 64 -20.48 -9.16 0.99
N MET A 65 -19.51 -8.57 0.30
CA MET A 65 -19.12 -9.02 -1.05
C MET A 65 -18.39 -10.37 -1.07
N HIS A 66 -17.52 -10.63 -0.08
CA HIS A 66 -16.57 -11.75 -0.14
C HIS A 66 -16.69 -12.77 1.01
N GLY A 67 -17.52 -12.50 2.02
CA GLY A 67 -17.56 -13.26 3.28
C GLY A 67 -16.21 -13.20 4.02
N ASP A 68 -16.00 -14.11 4.98
CA ASP A 68 -14.73 -14.19 5.75
C ASP A 68 -13.60 -14.95 5.01
N ALA A 69 -13.79 -15.33 3.75
CA ALA A 69 -12.92 -16.26 3.01
C ALA A 69 -11.94 -15.60 2.01
N GLY A 70 -11.68 -14.30 2.11
CA GLY A 70 -11.30 -13.52 0.92
C GLY A 70 -9.86 -13.57 0.39
N GLY A 71 -8.85 -14.05 1.14
CA GLY A 71 -7.47 -14.09 0.62
C GLY A 71 -6.35 -14.04 1.66
N GLY A 72 -5.11 -13.90 1.19
CA GLY A 72 -3.90 -14.00 2.02
C GLY A 72 -3.50 -12.71 2.77
N CYS A 73 -4.10 -11.56 2.46
CA CYS A 73 -3.70 -10.27 3.01
C CYS A 73 -4.62 -9.84 4.15
N THR A 74 -4.02 -9.29 5.22
CA THR A 74 -4.75 -8.88 6.43
C THR A 74 -5.02 -7.37 6.39
N CYS A 75 -6.26 -6.98 6.67
CA CYS A 75 -6.64 -5.60 6.91
C CYS A 75 -6.27 -5.18 8.33
N PHE A 76 -5.79 -3.95 8.50
CA PHE A 76 -5.41 -3.40 9.79
C PHE A 76 -6.59 -3.40 10.76
N VAL A 77 -6.27 -3.55 12.05
CA VAL A 77 -7.20 -3.50 13.20
C VAL A 77 -8.23 -4.62 13.24
N SER A 78 -9.08 -4.76 12.22
CA SER A 78 -10.17 -5.74 12.16
C SER A 78 -9.69 -7.19 12.03
N GLY A 79 -8.49 -7.41 11.51
CA GLY A 79 -7.97 -8.74 11.21
C GLY A 79 -8.66 -9.42 10.02
N TYR A 80 -9.57 -8.72 9.33
CA TYR A 80 -10.26 -9.21 8.14
C TYR A 80 -9.25 -9.59 7.05
N LYS A 81 -9.46 -10.73 6.39
CA LYS A 81 -8.54 -11.25 5.37
C LYS A 81 -9.18 -11.24 3.99
N THR A 82 -8.50 -10.62 3.03
CA THR A 82 -8.96 -10.51 1.64
C THR A 82 -7.79 -10.54 0.65
N ASN A 83 -8.08 -10.34 -0.63
CA ASN A 83 -7.08 -10.21 -1.69
C ASN A 83 -6.23 -8.93 -1.51
N PRO A 84 -5.05 -8.85 -2.15
CA PRO A 84 -4.13 -7.72 -1.96
C PRO A 84 -4.69 -6.35 -2.36
N VAL A 85 -5.57 -6.28 -3.36
CA VAL A 85 -6.13 -5.02 -3.87
C VAL A 85 -7.08 -4.42 -2.83
N ASP A 86 -8.03 -5.23 -2.35
CA ASP A 86 -9.00 -4.79 -1.35
C ASP A 86 -8.33 -4.49 -0.01
N ALA A 87 -7.38 -5.32 0.42
CA ALA A 87 -6.64 -5.09 1.65
C ALA A 87 -5.85 -3.78 1.59
N ALA A 88 -5.20 -3.50 0.46
CA ALA A 88 -4.51 -2.23 0.25
C ALA A 88 -5.47 -1.03 0.29
N PHE A 89 -6.65 -1.15 -0.31
CA PHE A 89 -7.66 -0.10 -0.29
C PHE A 89 -8.20 0.18 1.12
N LEU A 90 -8.64 -0.86 1.83
CA LEU A 90 -9.13 -0.77 3.21
C LEU A 90 -8.08 -0.17 4.14
N ASN A 91 -6.83 -0.65 4.04
CA ASN A 91 -5.73 -0.16 4.87
C ASN A 91 -5.40 1.31 4.60
N ASN A 92 -5.29 1.71 3.34
CA ASN A 92 -5.00 3.11 3.00
C ASN A 92 -6.15 4.04 3.36
N HIS A 93 -7.40 3.58 3.25
CA HIS A 93 -8.54 4.35 3.72
C HIS A 93 -8.41 4.63 5.22
N MET A 94 -8.12 3.62 6.05
CA MET A 94 -7.89 3.82 7.49
C MET A 94 -6.69 4.75 7.78
N VAL A 95 -5.60 4.66 7.01
CA VAL A 95 -4.45 5.58 7.16
C VAL A 95 -4.84 7.04 6.90
N ARG A 96 -5.91 7.30 6.12
CA ARG A 96 -6.27 8.63 5.62
C ARG A 96 -7.74 9.02 5.86
N ALA A 97 -8.39 8.38 6.83
CA ALA A 97 -9.75 8.67 7.26
C ALA A 97 -9.86 10.02 8.01
#